data_AF-A0A832SJB5-F1
#
_entry.id   AF-A0A832SJB5-F1
#
_cell.length_a   1.000
_cell.length_b   1.000
_cell.length_c   1.000
_cell.angle_alpha   90.00
_cell.angle_beta   90.00
_cell.angle_gamma   90.00
#
_symmetry.space_group_name_H-M   'P 1'
#
loop_
_entity.id
_entity.type
_entity.pdbx_description
1 polymer ?
#
loop_
_entity_poly.entity_id
_entity_poly.type
_entity_poly.pdbx_seq_one_letter_code
_entity_poly.pdbx_strand_id
1 'polypeptide(L)'
;KLLDKTAEVADTGNKIDNVIDGKKALEGLADGITLIDDTTEGGQYRRILGYGGKKIQINSGHGYMREHPVAGGLEEIGTMNEIESAIVLDVNSAVNSGLELPSTGSIERIVTVNNNQVGYHLMQTQGSLYRVPTYYPKIE
;
A
#
# COMPACT_ATOMS: atom_id res chain seq x y z
N LYS A 1 40.82 35.56 -14.49
CA LYS A 1 41.33 34.19 -14.74
C LYS A 1 40.76 33.30 -13.65
N LEU A 2 39.98 32.30 -14.04
CA LEU A 2 39.55 31.18 -13.20
C LEU A 2 40.77 30.51 -12.56
N LEU A 3 40.57 29.90 -11.39
CA LEU A 3 40.99 28.52 -11.12
C LEU A 3 40.34 28.00 -9.83
N ASP A 4 39.47 27.03 -10.05
CA ASP A 4 38.82 26.13 -9.10
C ASP A 4 39.74 25.57 -8.02
N LYS A 5 39.21 25.50 -6.80
CA LYS A 5 39.56 24.48 -5.81
C LYS A 5 38.29 23.75 -5.44
N THR A 6 38.02 22.69 -6.20
CA THR A 6 37.09 21.62 -5.84
C THR A 6 37.54 21.01 -4.53
N ALA A 7 36.76 21.22 -3.46
CA ALA A 7 36.90 20.46 -2.23
C ALA A 7 36.30 19.07 -2.46
N GLU A 8 37.10 18.05 -2.17
CA GLU A 8 36.74 16.63 -2.20
C GLU A 8 35.54 16.38 -1.27
N VAL A 9 34.46 15.85 -1.84
CA VAL A 9 33.33 15.35 -1.06
C VAL A 9 33.75 13.99 -0.52
N ALA A 10 34.04 13.95 0.78
CA ALA A 10 34.27 12.72 1.51
C ALA A 10 32.96 11.91 1.55
N ASP A 11 33.07 10.69 1.04
CA ASP A 11 32.11 9.62 1.15
C ASP A 11 31.85 9.30 2.64
N THR A 12 30.67 9.66 3.13
CA THR A 12 30.12 9.09 4.35
C THR A 12 28.69 8.64 4.11
N GLY A 13 28.58 7.39 3.66
CA GLY A 13 27.48 6.50 4.00
C GLY A 13 26.18 6.84 3.29
N ASN A 14 25.90 6.04 2.26
CA ASN A 14 24.65 5.96 1.52
C ASN A 14 23.44 5.79 2.48
N LYS A 15 22.93 6.88 3.07
CA LYS A 15 21.53 6.94 3.46
C LYS A 15 20.77 7.12 2.17
N ILE A 16 20.23 6.00 1.68
CA ILE A 16 19.17 6.05 0.70
C ILE A 16 18.02 6.75 1.41
N ASP A 17 17.99 8.07 1.30
CA ASP A 17 16.77 8.82 1.48
C ASP A 17 15.85 8.27 0.39
N ASN A 18 15.01 7.30 0.77
CA ASN A 18 13.83 6.91 0.00
C ASN A 18 12.91 8.14 -0.01
N VAL A 19 13.31 9.15 -0.78
CA VAL A 19 12.41 10.17 -1.29
C VAL A 19 11.50 9.40 -2.22
N ILE A 20 10.42 8.89 -1.65
CA ILE A 20 9.25 8.45 -2.39
C ILE A 20 8.83 9.68 -3.19
N ASP A 21 9.26 9.73 -4.45
CA ASP A 21 8.85 10.75 -5.40
C ASP A 21 7.33 10.71 -5.45
N GLY A 22 6.67 11.70 -4.85
CA GLY A 22 5.22 11.70 -4.62
C GLY A 22 4.40 11.52 -5.90
N LYS A 23 4.98 11.78 -7.08
CA LYS A 23 4.37 11.45 -8.38
C LYS A 23 4.44 9.96 -8.73
N LYS A 24 5.54 9.27 -8.44
CA LYS A 24 5.69 7.81 -8.68
C LYS A 24 4.89 6.99 -7.67
N ALA A 25 4.67 7.50 -6.46
CA ALA A 25 3.83 6.86 -5.46
C ALA A 25 2.36 6.70 -5.91
N LEU A 26 1.91 7.52 -6.86
CA LEU A 26 0.54 7.60 -7.34
C LEU A 26 0.32 6.96 -8.71
N GLU A 27 1.38 6.68 -9.47
CA GLU A 27 1.29 6.12 -10.81
C GLU A 27 0.70 4.70 -10.77
N GLY A 28 -0.47 4.51 -11.42
CA GLY A 28 -1.20 3.23 -11.39
C GLY A 28 -2.25 3.12 -10.27
N LEU A 29 -2.49 4.17 -9.48
CA LEU A 29 -3.69 4.24 -8.65
C LEU A 29 -4.92 4.52 -9.52
N ALA A 30 -6.06 3.92 -9.17
CA ALA A 30 -7.32 4.18 -9.85
C ALA A 30 -7.80 5.63 -9.63
N ASP A 31 -8.52 6.14 -10.63
CA ASP A 31 -9.03 7.52 -10.63
C ASP A 31 -9.81 7.86 -9.35
N GLY A 32 -9.51 9.02 -8.79
CA GLY A 32 -10.15 9.54 -7.59
C GLY A 32 -9.59 8.99 -6.26
N ILE A 33 -8.65 8.04 -6.30
CA ILE A 33 -7.90 7.65 -5.11
C ILE A 33 -6.79 8.67 -4.85
N THR A 34 -6.70 9.14 -3.61
CA THR A 34 -5.66 10.09 -3.18
C THR A 34 -4.78 9.46 -2.11
N LEU A 35 -3.46 9.64 -2.20
CA LEU A 35 -2.57 9.38 -1.06
C LEU A 35 -2.73 10.49 -0.02
N ILE A 36 -3.16 10.13 1.19
CA ILE A 36 -3.30 11.04 2.32
C ILE A 36 -2.01 11.09 3.14
N ASP A 37 -1.42 9.93 3.38
CA ASP A 37 -0.21 9.76 4.20
C ASP A 37 0.50 8.45 3.84
N ASP A 38 1.82 8.41 4.00
CA ASP A 38 2.60 7.18 3.91
C ASP A 38 3.78 7.18 4.88
N THR A 39 4.03 6.01 5.45
CA THR A 39 5.08 5.81 6.45
C THR A 39 5.84 4.54 6.14
N THR A 40 7.17 4.62 6.20
CA THR A 40 8.06 3.45 6.17
C THR A 40 8.74 3.35 7.53
N GLU A 41 8.36 2.38 8.34
CA GLU A 41 8.94 2.17 9.67
C GLU A 41 9.18 0.69 9.93
N GLY A 42 10.39 0.31 10.35
CA GLY A 42 10.72 -1.08 10.72
C GLY A 42 10.48 -2.12 9.62
N GLY A 43 10.68 -1.76 8.34
CA GLY A 43 10.41 -2.64 7.20
C GLY A 43 8.93 -2.74 6.82
N GLN A 44 8.04 -2.03 7.52
CA GLN A 44 6.63 -1.93 7.15
C GLN A 44 6.40 -0.67 6.33
N TYR A 45 6.02 -0.85 5.07
CA TYR A 45 5.40 0.21 4.28
C TYR A 45 3.91 0.27 4.59
N ARG A 46 3.42 1.47 4.92
CA ARG A 46 2.01 1.72 5.25
C ARG A 46 1.55 2.96 4.52
N ARG A 47 0.37 2.89 3.90
CA ARG A 47 -0.28 4.02 3.23
C ARG A 47 -1.66 4.26 3.80
N ILE A 48 -2.08 5.52 3.81
CA ILE A 48 -3.47 5.94 4.05
C ILE A 48 -3.99 6.51 2.73
N LEU A 49 -4.98 5.84 2.15
CA LEU A 49 -5.61 6.21 0.90
C LEU A 49 -7.01 6.78 1.16
N GLY A 50 -7.35 7.83 0.42
CA GLY A 50 -8.65 8.49 0.45
C GLY A 50 -9.48 8.12 -0.77
N TYR A 51 -10.74 7.71 -0.55
CA TYR A 51 -11.70 7.49 -1.64
C TYR A 51 -13.15 7.59 -1.12
N GLY A 52 -14.05 8.25 -1.86
CA GLY A 52 -15.47 8.33 -1.49
C GLY A 52 -15.74 8.86 -0.07
N GLY A 53 -14.92 9.83 0.38
CA GLY A 53 -14.98 10.40 1.74
C GLY A 53 -14.47 9.50 2.86
N LYS A 54 -13.92 8.32 2.54
CA LYS A 54 -13.39 7.34 3.49
C LYS A 54 -11.88 7.36 3.50
N LYS A 55 -11.30 6.97 4.64
CA LYS A 55 -9.87 6.72 4.79
C LYS A 55 -9.65 5.21 4.92
N ILE A 56 -8.74 4.68 4.11
CA ILE A 56 -8.36 3.28 4.10
C ILE A 56 -6.86 3.21 4.35
N GLN A 57 -6.46 2.62 5.46
CA GLN A 57 -5.05 2.33 5.75
C GLN A 57 -4.70 0.94 5.24
N ILE A 58 -3.63 0.82 4.45
CA ILE A 58 -3.11 -0.44 3.96
C ILE A 58 -1.67 -0.61 4.44
N ASN A 59 -1.39 -1.74 5.10
CA ASN A 59 -0.05 -2.14 5.51
C ASN A 59 0.61 -2.98 4.39
N SER A 60 1.15 -2.32 3.39
CA SER A 60 1.68 -2.91 2.16
C SER A 60 3.02 -3.64 2.31
N GLY A 61 3.80 -3.31 3.35
CA GLY A 61 5.08 -3.98 3.61
C GLY A 61 4.96 -5.50 3.75
N HIS A 62 3.89 -6.01 4.36
CA HIS A 62 3.66 -7.46 4.50
C HIS A 62 3.38 -8.17 3.16
N GLY A 63 2.86 -7.43 2.18
CA GLY A 63 2.54 -7.96 0.85
C GLY A 63 3.74 -7.94 -0.09
N TYR A 64 4.37 -6.77 -0.26
CA TYR A 64 5.40 -6.55 -1.30
C TYR A 64 6.83 -6.52 -0.80
N MET A 65 7.08 -6.24 0.48
CA MET A 65 8.43 -6.11 1.04
C MET A 65 8.76 -7.31 1.92
N ARG A 66 8.59 -8.52 1.39
CA ARG A 66 8.95 -9.76 2.09
C ARG A 66 10.48 -9.94 2.07
N GLU A 67 11.06 -10.35 3.19
CA GLU A 67 12.50 -10.69 3.29
C GLU A 67 12.88 -11.89 2.40
N HIS A 68 11.92 -12.75 2.07
CA HIS A 68 12.11 -13.90 1.19
C HIS A 68 11.08 -13.89 0.05
N PRO A 69 11.51 -13.84 -1.22
CA PRO A 69 10.61 -14.01 -2.35
C PRO A 69 10.04 -15.43 -2.34
N VAL A 70 8.73 -15.55 -2.57
CA VAL A 70 8.00 -16.82 -2.63
C VAL A 70 7.38 -16.91 -4.02
N ALA A 71 7.45 -18.06 -4.68
CA ALA A 71 6.78 -18.27 -5.97
C ALA A 71 5.27 -17.97 -5.85
N GLY A 72 4.70 -17.29 -6.84
CA GLY A 72 3.34 -16.75 -6.75
C GLY A 72 3.26 -15.48 -5.90
N GLY A 73 4.32 -14.68 -5.88
CA GLY A 73 4.39 -13.41 -5.15
C GLY A 73 3.38 -12.38 -5.67
N LEU A 74 3.11 -11.34 -4.88
CA LEU A 74 2.17 -10.28 -5.26
C LEU A 74 2.70 -9.44 -6.43
N GLU A 75 4.02 -9.38 -6.58
CA GLU A 75 4.73 -8.79 -7.70
C GLU A 75 4.44 -9.47 -9.05
N GLU A 76 4.05 -10.75 -9.05
CA GLU A 76 3.62 -11.47 -10.25
C GLU A 76 2.15 -11.20 -10.60
N ILE A 77 1.34 -10.79 -9.61
CA ILE A 77 -0.08 -10.48 -9.78
C ILE A 77 -0.26 -9.06 -10.32
N GLY A 78 0.46 -8.09 -9.79
CA GLY A 78 0.36 -6.69 -10.22
C GLY A 78 1.25 -5.76 -9.42
N THR A 79 1.22 -4.49 -9.78
CA THR A 79 1.88 -3.44 -9.01
C THR A 79 1.14 -3.20 -7.70
N MET A 80 1.87 -2.69 -6.71
CA MET A 80 1.28 -2.33 -5.41
C MET A 80 0.11 -1.36 -5.55
N ASN A 81 0.19 -0.42 -6.49
CA ASN A 81 -0.89 0.54 -6.74
C ASN A 81 -2.14 -0.10 -7.37
N GLU A 82 -2.00 -1.07 -8.26
CA GLU A 82 -3.13 -1.81 -8.81
C GLU A 82 -3.86 -2.63 -7.73
N ILE A 83 -3.10 -3.35 -6.89
CA ILE A 83 -3.68 -4.15 -5.80
C ILE A 83 -4.36 -3.25 -4.78
N GLU A 84 -3.70 -2.18 -4.33
CA GLU A 84 -4.29 -1.26 -3.36
C GLU A 84 -5.51 -0.53 -3.91
N SER A 85 -5.52 -0.21 -5.21
CA SER A 85 -6.70 0.36 -5.87
C SER A 85 -7.88 -0.60 -5.83
N ALA A 86 -7.67 -1.86 -6.19
CA ALA A 86 -8.72 -2.88 -6.14
C ALA A 86 -9.29 -3.03 -4.72
N ILE A 87 -8.41 -3.06 -3.72
CA ILE A 87 -8.81 -3.13 -2.30
C ILE A 87 -9.61 -1.89 -1.87
N VAL A 88 -9.15 -0.68 -2.21
CA VAL A 88 -9.85 0.57 -1.84
C VAL A 88 -11.24 0.64 -2.47
N LEU A 89 -11.35 0.27 -3.75
CA LEU A 89 -12.62 0.26 -4.47
C LEU A 89 -13.59 -0.78 -3.88
N ASP A 90 -13.11 -1.98 -3.56
CA ASP A 90 -13.92 -3.02 -2.94
C ASP A 90 -14.39 -2.62 -1.53
N VAL A 91 -13.49 -2.09 -0.69
CA VAL A 91 -13.85 -1.58 0.65
C VAL A 91 -14.93 -0.51 0.55
N ASN A 92 -14.77 0.48 -0.35
CA ASN A 92 -15.79 1.52 -0.51
C ASN A 92 -17.12 0.95 -0.99
N SER A 93 -17.10 0.03 -1.97
CA SER A 93 -18.30 -0.64 -2.47
C SER A 93 -19.03 -1.41 -1.37
N ALA A 94 -18.30 -2.24 -0.62
CA ALA A 94 -18.85 -3.06 0.45
C ALA A 94 -19.45 -2.22 1.58
N VAL A 95 -18.74 -1.18 2.03
CA VAL A 95 -19.23 -0.27 3.07
C VAL A 95 -20.47 0.48 2.61
N ASN A 96 -20.50 1.00 1.38
CA ASN A 96 -21.67 1.69 0.85
C ASN A 96 -22.88 0.75 0.67
N SER A 97 -22.63 -0.56 0.53
CA SER A 97 -23.65 -1.60 0.45
C SER A 97 -24.15 -2.07 1.84
N GLY A 98 -23.63 -1.48 2.92
CA GLY A 98 -24.05 -1.80 4.29
C GLY A 98 -23.27 -2.95 4.93
N LEU A 99 -22.05 -3.25 4.46
CA LEU A 99 -21.17 -4.21 5.14
C LEU A 99 -20.96 -3.81 6.61
N GLU A 100 -21.40 -4.66 7.53
CA GLU A 100 -21.10 -4.54 8.94
C GLU A 100 -19.75 -5.19 9.24
N LEU A 101 -18.82 -4.38 9.78
CA LEU A 101 -17.54 -4.89 10.25
C LEU A 101 -17.65 -5.26 11.73
N PRO A 102 -17.03 -6.37 12.15
CA PRO A 102 -17.08 -6.79 13.54
C PRO A 102 -16.35 -5.76 14.42
N SER A 103 -16.87 -5.55 15.63
CA SER A 103 -16.26 -4.63 16.60
C SER A 103 -14.88 -5.10 17.10
N THR A 104 -14.62 -6.41 16.99
CA THR A 104 -13.33 -7.03 17.29
C THR A 104 -12.95 -8.01 16.17
N GLY A 105 -11.66 -8.05 15.84
CA GLY A 105 -11.14 -8.92 14.77
C GLY A 105 -11.21 -8.30 13.38
N SER A 106 -11.19 -9.16 12.37
CA SER A 106 -11.20 -8.78 10.95
C SER A 106 -12.02 -9.79 10.15
N ILE A 107 -12.61 -9.35 9.05
CA ILE A 107 -13.17 -10.24 8.03
C ILE A 107 -12.15 -10.47 6.92
N GLU A 108 -12.22 -11.62 6.26
CA GLU A 108 -11.48 -11.85 5.02
C GLU A 108 -12.33 -11.42 3.83
N ARG A 109 -11.69 -10.79 2.84
CA ARG A 109 -12.28 -10.39 1.57
C ARG A 109 -11.31 -10.70 0.45
N ILE A 110 -11.83 -10.77 -0.77
CA ILE A 110 -11.05 -11.13 -1.97
C ILE A 110 -11.36 -10.11 -3.06
N VAL A 111 -10.32 -9.65 -3.75
CA VAL A 111 -10.42 -8.86 -4.98
C VAL A 111 -9.74 -9.57 -6.14
N THR A 112 -10.15 -9.25 -7.36
CA THR A 112 -9.49 -9.75 -8.57
C THR A 112 -8.60 -8.66 -9.16
N VAL A 113 -7.33 -8.98 -9.41
CA VAL A 113 -6.32 -8.10 -10.03
C VAL A 113 -5.62 -8.88 -11.12
N ASN A 114 -5.62 -8.37 -12.35
CA ASN A 114 -5.01 -9.03 -13.51
C ASN A 114 -5.38 -10.53 -13.62
N ASN A 115 -6.67 -10.86 -13.44
CA ASN A 115 -7.22 -12.21 -13.44
C ASN A 115 -6.73 -13.14 -12.31
N ASN A 116 -6.02 -12.62 -11.32
CA ASN A 116 -5.61 -13.35 -10.12
C ASN A 116 -6.41 -12.88 -8.91
N GLN A 117 -6.60 -13.76 -7.94
CA GLN A 117 -7.30 -13.43 -6.69
C GLN A 117 -6.31 -12.98 -5.61
N VAL A 118 -6.63 -11.87 -4.94
CA VAL A 118 -5.88 -11.32 -3.81
C VAL A 118 -6.78 -11.30 -2.60
N GLY A 119 -6.42 -12.07 -1.58
CA GLY A 119 -7.07 -12.09 -0.28
C GLY A 119 -6.54 -10.98 0.61
N TYR A 120 -7.41 -10.35 1.40
CA TYR A 120 -7.03 -9.34 2.38
C TYR A 120 -7.93 -9.37 3.60
N HIS A 121 -7.38 -8.93 4.73
CA HIS A 121 -8.15 -8.75 5.95
C HIS A 121 -8.66 -7.32 6.05
N LEU A 122 -9.92 -7.15 6.45
CA LEU A 122 -10.55 -5.86 6.65
C LEU A 122 -11.05 -5.75 8.09
N MET A 123 -10.69 -4.64 8.74
CA MET A 123 -11.22 -4.28 10.05
C MET A 123 -11.53 -2.78 10.12
N GLN A 124 -12.42 -2.42 11.05
CA GLN A 124 -12.69 -1.02 11.37
C GLN A 124 -11.96 -0.64 12.65
N THR A 125 -11.27 0.50 12.61
CA THR A 125 -10.69 1.09 13.82
C THR A 125 -11.58 2.20 14.35
N GLN A 126 -11.39 2.57 15.62
CA GLN A 126 -12.14 3.68 16.22
C GLN A 126 -11.88 4.96 15.42
N GLY A 127 -12.96 5.56 14.91
CA GLY A 127 -12.90 6.77 14.07
C GLY A 127 -12.72 6.46 12.59
N SER A 128 -13.82 6.13 11.90
CA SER A 128 -14.02 6.14 10.43
C SER A 128 -12.91 5.62 9.51
N LEU A 129 -11.92 4.91 10.05
CA LEU A 129 -10.73 4.42 9.36
C LEU A 129 -10.85 2.91 9.18
N TYR A 130 -10.87 2.50 7.92
CA TYR A 130 -10.82 1.11 7.52
C TYR A 130 -9.36 0.69 7.42
N ARG A 131 -9.01 -0.47 7.98
CA ARG A 131 -7.63 -0.94 8.04
C ARG A 131 -7.49 -2.31 7.38
N VAL A 132 -6.45 -2.42 6.56
CA VAL A 132 -6.01 -3.64 5.91
C VAL A 132 -4.62 -3.99 6.47
N PRO A 133 -4.55 -4.84 7.51
CA PRO A 133 -3.29 -5.15 8.19
C PRO A 133 -2.36 -6.05 7.36
N THR A 134 -2.93 -6.88 6.48
CA THR A 134 -2.23 -7.85 5.62
C THR A 134 -3.07 -8.17 4.38
N TYR A 135 -2.39 -8.53 3.29
CA TYR A 135 -2.97 -9.13 2.09
C TYR A 135 -1.98 -10.13 1.48
N TYR A 136 -2.50 -11.07 0.68
CA TYR A 136 -1.75 -12.19 0.14
C TYR A 136 -2.39 -12.71 -1.16
N PRO A 137 -1.60 -13.36 -2.04
CA PRO A 137 -2.14 -14.10 -3.18
C PRO A 137 -3.06 -15.21 -2.65
N LYS A 138 -4.25 -15.35 -3.22
CA LYS A 138 -5.12 -16.50 -2.91
C LYS A 138 -4.72 -17.66 -3.81
N ILE A 139 -4.24 -18.75 -3.22
CA ILE A 139 -3.91 -19.98 -3.93
C ILE A 139 -5.15 -20.89 -3.85
N GLU A 140 -5.78 -21.16 -4.98
CA GLU A 140 -6.81 -22.20 -5.14
C GLU A 140 -6.17 -23.59 -5.28
#